data_AF-A0A418N9N3-F1
#
_entry.id   AF-A0A418N9N3-F1
#
_cell.length_a   1.000
_cell.length_b   1.000
_cell.length_c   1.000
_cell.angle_alpha   90.00
_cell.angle_beta   90.00
_cell.angle_gamma   90.00
#
_symmetry.space_group_name_H-M   'P 1'
#
loop_
_entity.id
_entity.type
_entity.pdbx_description
1 polymer ?
#
loop_
_entity_poly.entity_id
_entity_poly.type
_entity_poly.pdbx_seq_one_letter_code
_entity_poly.pdbx_strand_id
1 'polypeptide(L)'
;MEQFQIETAQNITIDQNTSNLGERMLAYIIDSFIIGVYVILMFIFLLSLDIEPADQWAFYLIMGLPAFFYYLLFETLSDGKTIGKGIMSLRVVMLDGSKPSFANYFVRWVLRIIDVTMTSGGGAVLTILIRGKGQRIGDIAAGTTVISEKKKVSLNDTLLRELPLDYKPQFPQVTVFKDNEVQTIKELYDSAKRNGDHNIIVSLDKRIKEVTGIQTTLHPIDFVDVVLKDYNFYTQKM
;
A
#
# COMPACT_ATOMS: atom_id res chain seq x y z
N MET A 1 13.08 -0.59 -5.56
CA MET A 1 11.90 -1.02 -4.77
C MET A 1 12.01 -2.52 -4.69
N GLU A 2 12.14 -3.10 -3.49
CA GLU A 2 12.15 -4.56 -3.36
C GLU A 2 10.72 -5.08 -3.54
N GLN A 3 10.52 -5.97 -4.50
CA GLN A 3 9.24 -6.67 -4.70
C GLN A 3 9.29 -7.97 -3.90
N PHE A 4 8.25 -8.26 -3.13
CA PHE A 4 8.12 -9.54 -2.44
C PHE A 4 7.04 -10.36 -3.13
N GLN A 5 7.41 -11.57 -3.56
CA GLN A 5 6.52 -12.52 -4.19
C GLN A 5 5.74 -13.25 -3.11
N ILE A 6 4.41 -13.09 -3.16
CA ILE A 6 3.48 -13.85 -2.32
C ILE A 6 2.93 -14.98 -3.18
N GLU A 7 3.17 -16.22 -2.75
CA GLU A 7 2.45 -17.37 -3.27
C GLU A 7 1.13 -17.49 -2.50
N THR A 8 0.03 -17.24 -3.20
CA THR A 8 -1.32 -17.41 -2.63
C THR A 8 -1.68 -18.88 -2.51
N ALA A 9 -2.70 -19.22 -1.71
CA ALA A 9 -3.22 -20.59 -1.60
C ALA A 9 -3.67 -21.21 -2.94
N GLN A 10 -3.89 -20.35 -3.95
CA GLN A 10 -4.23 -20.69 -5.33
C GLN A 10 -3.00 -20.88 -6.22
N ASN A 11 -1.79 -20.86 -5.65
CA ASN A 11 -0.51 -20.97 -6.35
C ASN A 11 -0.31 -19.89 -7.42
N ILE A 12 -0.87 -18.70 -7.19
CA ILE A 12 -0.68 -17.50 -8.02
C ILE A 12 0.36 -16.63 -7.32
N THR A 13 1.41 -16.29 -8.05
CA THR A 13 2.45 -15.36 -7.61
C THR A 13 1.98 -13.92 -7.81
N ILE A 14 1.83 -13.20 -6.71
CA ILE A 14 1.48 -11.76 -6.73
C ILE A 14 2.71 -10.98 -6.27
N ASP A 15 3.23 -10.14 -7.17
CA ASP A 15 4.28 -9.18 -6.84
C ASP A 15 3.65 -8.02 -6.05
N GLN A 16 3.80 -8.05 -4.73
CA GLN A 16 3.40 -6.92 -3.90
C GLN A 16 4.58 -5.98 -3.64
N ASN A 17 4.32 -4.69 -3.81
CA ASN A 17 5.27 -3.65 -3.43
C ASN A 17 5.45 -3.70 -1.91
N THR A 18 6.64 -4.09 -1.46
CA THR A 18 6.99 -4.01 -0.05
C THR A 18 6.95 -2.55 0.38
N SER A 19 6.42 -2.30 1.58
CA SER A 19 6.40 -0.93 2.12
C SER A 19 7.83 -0.41 2.24
N ASN A 20 8.07 0.82 1.76
CA ASN A 20 9.39 1.42 1.87
C ASN A 20 9.74 1.56 3.36
N LEU A 21 11.00 1.27 3.71
CA LEU A 21 11.51 1.40 5.08
C LEU A 21 11.16 2.77 5.69
N GLY A 22 11.28 3.84 4.89
CA GLY A 22 10.91 5.20 5.30
C GLY A 22 9.44 5.35 5.67
N GLU A 23 8.51 4.71 4.96
CA GLU A 23 7.08 4.78 5.28
C GLU A 23 6.76 4.08 6.61
N ARG A 24 7.44 2.97 6.89
CA ARG A 24 7.33 2.24 8.16
C ARG A 24 7.90 3.05 9.32
N MET A 25 9.02 3.76 9.08
CA MET A 25 9.62 4.66 10.05
C MET A 25 8.71 5.84 10.38
N LEU A 26 8.10 6.47 9.36
CA LEU A 26 7.13 7.54 9.57
C LEU A 26 5.89 7.05 10.33
N ALA A 27 5.35 5.89 9.97
CA ALA A 27 4.23 5.28 10.71
C ALA A 27 4.60 5.05 12.19
N TYR A 28 5.83 4.58 12.46
CA TYR A 28 6.33 4.40 13.82
C TYR A 28 6.48 5.71 14.58
N ILE A 29 6.96 6.78 13.94
CA ILE A 29 7.07 8.11 14.53
C ILE A 29 5.68 8.65 14.91
N ILE A 30 4.70 8.51 14.01
CA ILE A 30 3.32 8.95 14.27
C ILE A 30 2.73 8.17 15.45
N ASP A 31 2.85 6.84 15.46
CA ASP A 31 2.35 6.03 16.57
C ASP A 31 3.07 6.39 17.90
N SER A 32 4.38 6.64 17.85
CA SER A 32 5.16 7.03 19.04
C SER A 32 4.76 8.42 19.55
N PHE A 33 4.44 9.35 18.64
CA PHE A 33 3.93 10.67 19.00
C PHE A 33 2.56 10.57 19.67
N ILE A 34 1.64 9.75 19.16
CA ILE A 34 0.32 9.53 19.76
C ILE A 34 0.45 8.97 21.17
N ILE A 35 1.28 7.93 21.34
CA ILE A 35 1.54 7.34 22.66
C ILE A 35 2.23 8.35 23.59
N GLY A 36 3.19 9.13 23.08
CA GLY A 36 3.88 10.16 23.84
C GLY A 36 2.95 11.26 24.35
N VAL A 37 2.05 11.76 23.48
CA VAL A 37 1.02 12.73 23.87
C VAL A 37 0.10 12.15 24.93
N TYR A 38 -0.34 10.90 24.77
CA TYR A 38 -1.15 10.21 25.79
C TYR A 38 -0.42 10.15 27.13
N VAL A 39 0.84 9.72 27.16
CA VAL A 39 1.64 9.62 28.39
C VAL A 39 1.84 10.98 29.05
N ILE A 40 2.12 12.04 28.28
CA ILE A 40 2.29 13.40 28.81
C ILE A 40 0.97 13.92 29.41
N LEU A 41 -0.15 13.74 28.70
CA LEU A 41 -1.46 14.15 29.22
C LEU A 41 -1.81 13.39 30.50
N MET A 42 -1.53 12.09 30.56
CA MET A 42 -1.74 11.30 31.76
C MET A 42 -0.83 11.76 32.91
N PHE A 43 0.41 12.11 32.63
CA PHE A 43 1.33 12.63 33.63
C PHE A 43 0.85 13.98 34.20
N ILE A 44 0.42 14.91 33.34
CA ILE A 44 -0.16 16.19 33.77
C ILE A 44 -1.43 15.97 34.60
N PHE A 45 -2.31 15.06 34.15
CA PHE A 45 -3.52 14.70 34.88
C PHE A 45 -3.19 14.14 36.28
N LEU A 46 -2.20 13.26 36.38
CA LEU A 46 -1.75 12.73 37.67
C LEU A 46 -1.14 13.80 38.57
N LEU A 47 -0.40 14.78 38.03
CA LEU A 47 0.09 15.92 38.81
C LEU A 47 -1.04 16.83 39.32
N SER A 48 -2.16 16.88 38.62
CA SER A 48 -3.33 17.68 39.03
C SER A 48 -4.16 17.01 40.13
N LEU A 49 -4.05 15.68 40.24
CA LEU A 49 -4.62 14.92 41.33
C LEU A 49 -3.57 14.92 42.45
N ASP A 50 -3.84 15.57 43.57
CA ASP A 50 -2.95 15.66 44.73
C ASP A 50 -2.85 14.28 45.45
N ILE A 51 -2.34 13.28 44.73
CA ILE A 51 -2.30 11.88 45.12
C ILE A 51 -1.05 11.64 45.94
N GLU A 52 -1.22 10.97 47.08
CA GLU A 52 -0.12 10.56 47.94
C GLU A 52 0.91 9.74 47.14
N PRO A 53 2.22 9.98 47.34
CA PRO A 53 3.28 9.25 46.63
C PRO A 53 3.17 7.71 46.74
N ALA A 54 2.56 7.22 47.82
CA ALA A 54 2.33 5.80 48.06
C ALA A 54 1.31 5.15 47.10
N ASP A 55 0.40 5.93 46.51
CA ASP A 55 -0.65 5.41 45.61
C ASP A 55 -0.33 5.66 44.13
N GLN A 56 0.64 6.54 43.83
CA GLN A 56 0.98 6.93 42.45
C GLN A 56 1.35 5.74 41.56
N TRP A 57 2.01 4.70 42.11
CA TRP A 57 2.40 3.51 41.34
C TRP A 57 1.19 2.74 40.77
N ALA A 58 0.08 2.67 41.52
CA ALA A 58 -1.13 1.97 41.09
C ALA A 58 -1.77 2.72 39.91
N PHE A 59 -1.79 4.05 39.98
CA PHE A 59 -2.26 4.90 38.89
C PHE A 59 -1.38 4.80 37.64
N TYR A 60 -0.05 4.81 37.79
CA TYR A 60 0.86 4.60 36.66
C TYR A 60 0.62 3.24 35.98
N LEU A 61 0.39 2.20 36.77
CA LEU A 61 0.10 0.86 36.25
C LEU A 61 -1.21 0.86 35.45
N ILE A 62 -2.32 1.31 36.05
CA ILE A 62 -3.64 1.30 35.40
C ILE A 62 -3.65 2.19 34.15
N MET A 63 -3.13 3.41 34.26
CA MET A 63 -3.12 4.38 33.17
C MET A 63 -2.09 4.04 32.08
N GLY A 64 -1.08 3.22 32.39
CA GLY A 64 -0.10 2.73 31.43
C GLY A 64 -0.61 1.59 30.55
N LEU A 65 -1.63 0.83 30.99
CA LEU A 65 -2.16 -0.33 30.24
C LEU A 65 -2.61 0.03 28.81
N PRO A 66 -3.38 1.11 28.57
CA PRO A 66 -3.79 1.46 27.21
C PRO A 66 -2.61 1.73 26.27
N ALA A 67 -1.56 2.41 26.76
CA ALA A 67 -0.35 2.66 25.99
C ALA A 67 0.41 1.37 25.69
N PHE A 68 0.49 0.46 26.67
CA PHE A 68 1.16 -0.83 26.55
C PHE A 68 0.46 -1.76 25.55
N PHE A 69 -0.87 -1.80 25.58
CA PHE A 69 -1.69 -2.62 24.70
C PHE A 69 -2.04 -1.94 23.37
N TYR A 70 -1.68 -0.67 23.16
CA TYR A 70 -2.02 0.11 21.95
C TYR A 70 -1.80 -0.68 20.67
N TYR A 71 -0.60 -1.22 20.45
CA TYR A 71 -0.29 -1.94 19.21
C TYR A 71 -1.08 -3.23 19.06
N LEU A 72 -1.31 -3.97 20.14
CA LEU A 72 -2.09 -5.21 20.08
C LEU A 72 -3.56 -4.91 19.78
N LEU A 73 -4.14 -3.94 20.48
CA LEU A 73 -5.55 -3.56 20.34
C LEU A 73 -5.82 -2.98 18.96
N PHE A 74 -5.05 -2.00 18.52
CA PHE A 74 -5.28 -1.37 17.23
C PHE A 74 -5.03 -2.34 16.07
N GLU A 75 -3.96 -3.14 16.10
CA GLU A 75 -3.71 -4.12 15.05
C GLU A 75 -4.78 -5.21 14.99
N THR A 76 -5.33 -5.62 16.15
CA THR A 76 -6.41 -6.62 16.18
C THR A 76 -7.75 -6.03 15.72
N LEU A 77 -8.10 -4.82 16.17
CA LEU A 77 -9.38 -4.19 15.87
C LEU A 77 -9.46 -3.61 14.44
N SER A 78 -8.32 -3.20 13.88
CA SER A 78 -8.27 -2.51 12.58
C SER A 78 -7.67 -3.36 11.46
N ASP A 79 -7.79 -4.69 11.54
CA ASP A 79 -7.29 -5.64 10.53
C ASP A 79 -5.82 -5.37 10.13
N GLY A 80 -4.93 -5.30 11.13
CA GLY A 80 -3.49 -5.15 10.94
C GLY A 80 -3.01 -3.71 10.73
N LYS A 81 -3.80 -2.72 11.13
CA LYS A 81 -3.45 -1.29 11.04
C LYS A 81 -3.38 -0.65 12.43
N THR A 82 -2.33 0.10 12.69
CA THR A 82 -2.31 1.12 13.76
C THR A 82 -2.74 2.46 13.18
N ILE A 83 -2.94 3.49 14.01
CA ILE A 83 -3.29 4.83 13.52
C ILE A 83 -2.21 5.35 12.56
N GLY A 84 -0.93 5.28 12.95
CA GLY A 84 0.18 5.71 12.11
C GLY A 84 0.31 4.89 10.82
N LYS A 85 0.10 3.57 10.89
CA LYS A 85 0.07 2.71 9.70
C LYS A 85 -1.12 3.03 8.80
N GLY A 86 -2.29 3.29 9.35
CA GLY A 86 -3.49 3.66 8.61
C GLY A 86 -3.29 4.94 7.80
N ILE A 87 -2.71 5.97 8.41
CA ILE A 87 -2.36 7.24 7.74
C ILE A 87 -1.37 6.99 6.60
N MET A 88 -0.36 6.14 6.84
CA MET A 88 0.62 5.77 5.82
C MET A 88 0.11 4.74 4.80
N SER A 89 -1.16 4.33 4.89
CA SER A 89 -1.76 3.27 4.05
C SER A 89 -0.96 1.96 4.09
N LEU A 90 -0.48 1.59 5.28
CA LEU A 90 0.25 0.36 5.54
C LEU A 90 -0.67 -0.67 6.20
N ARG A 91 -0.53 -1.94 5.84
CA ARG A 91 -1.26 -3.06 6.45
C ARG A 91 -0.32 -4.23 6.73
N VAL A 92 -0.53 -4.88 7.88
CA VAL A 92 0.10 -6.17 8.19
C VAL A 92 -0.68 -7.29 7.53
N VAL A 93 0.01 -8.14 6.77
CA VAL A 93 -0.54 -9.33 6.12
C VAL A 93 0.34 -10.54 6.39
N MET A 94 -0.20 -11.73 6.24
CA MET A 94 0.59 -12.96 6.26
C MET A 94 1.47 -13.07 5.01
N LEU A 95 2.54 -13.87 5.08
CA LEU A 95 3.42 -14.11 3.92
C LEU A 95 2.72 -14.77 2.74
N ASP A 96 1.61 -15.49 2.98
CA ASP A 96 0.72 -16.10 1.98
C ASP A 96 -0.37 -15.13 1.48
N GLY A 97 -0.38 -13.88 1.96
CA GLY A 97 -1.39 -12.86 1.65
C GLY A 97 -2.70 -12.98 2.42
N SER A 98 -2.85 -13.98 3.28
CA SER A 98 -4.04 -14.15 4.13
C SER A 98 -4.10 -13.12 5.26
N LYS A 99 -5.28 -13.03 5.90
CA LYS A 99 -5.48 -12.15 7.06
C LYS A 99 -4.77 -12.74 8.28
N PRO A 100 -3.92 -11.96 8.99
CA PRO A 100 -3.31 -12.43 10.23
C PRO A 100 -4.36 -12.72 11.31
N SER A 101 -4.13 -13.78 12.09
CA SER A 101 -4.96 -14.10 13.26
C SER A 101 -4.53 -13.27 14.47
N PHE A 102 -5.35 -13.27 15.53
CA PHE A 102 -5.00 -12.66 16.81
C PHE A 102 -3.66 -13.17 17.37
N ALA A 103 -3.40 -14.48 17.25
CA ALA A 103 -2.15 -15.08 17.71
C ALA A 103 -0.93 -14.45 17.03
N ASN A 104 -1.04 -14.11 15.73
CA ASN A 104 0.03 -13.49 14.98
C ASN A 104 0.31 -12.07 15.48
N TYR A 105 -0.74 -11.29 15.79
CA TYR A 105 -0.58 -9.97 16.42
C TYR A 105 0.00 -10.07 17.83
N PHE A 106 -0.43 -11.07 18.61
CA PHE A 106 0.06 -11.31 19.96
C PHE A 106 1.55 -11.66 19.99
N VAL A 107 2.01 -12.58 19.13
CA VAL A 107 3.44 -12.93 19.00
C VAL A 107 4.28 -11.69 18.66
N ARG A 108 3.78 -10.86 17.72
CA ARG A 108 4.46 -9.60 17.34
C ARG A 108 4.53 -8.62 18.50
N TRP A 109 3.49 -8.54 19.32
CA TRP A 109 3.45 -7.68 20.49
C TRP A 109 4.36 -8.18 21.62
N VAL A 110 4.37 -9.48 21.94
CA VAL A 110 5.26 -10.05 22.97
C VAL A 110 6.73 -9.87 22.58
N LEU A 111 7.08 -10.19 21.33
CA LEU A 111 8.46 -10.05 20.85
C LEU A 111 8.91 -8.59 20.81
N ARG A 112 7.97 -7.65 20.68
CA ARG A 112 8.28 -6.23 20.82
C ARG A 112 8.77 -5.88 22.23
N ILE A 113 8.25 -6.51 23.29
CA ILE A 113 8.73 -6.26 24.66
C ILE A 113 10.21 -6.65 24.76
N ILE A 114 10.57 -7.80 24.18
CA ILE A 114 11.95 -8.29 24.15
C ILE A 114 12.83 -7.33 23.34
N ASP A 115 12.38 -6.95 22.14
CA ASP A 115 13.09 -6.01 21.26
C ASP A 115 13.35 -4.68 21.98
N VAL A 116 12.33 -4.11 22.63
CA VAL A 116 12.41 -2.81 23.34
C VAL A 116 13.28 -2.90 24.59
N THR A 117 13.21 -4.00 25.34
CA THR A 117 13.96 -4.20 26.59
C THR A 117 15.44 -4.44 26.31
N MET A 118 15.79 -5.26 25.30
CA MET A 118 17.19 -5.50 24.93
C MET A 118 17.91 -4.26 24.38
N THR A 119 17.16 -3.26 23.94
CA THR A 119 17.71 -2.10 23.22
C THR A 119 17.45 -0.77 23.89
N SER A 120 17.11 -0.79 25.19
CA SER A 120 16.99 0.42 26.02
C SER A 120 16.01 1.45 25.43
N GLY A 121 14.89 0.98 24.84
CA GLY A 121 13.88 1.83 24.22
C GLY A 121 14.16 2.26 22.77
N GLY A 122 15.36 2.04 22.23
CA GLY A 122 15.77 2.53 20.90
C GLY A 122 15.69 1.52 19.75
N GLY A 123 15.56 0.22 20.00
CA GLY A 123 15.94 -0.79 19.00
C GLY A 123 14.86 -1.39 18.12
N ALA A 124 13.61 -0.93 18.22
CA ALA A 124 12.64 -1.16 17.14
C ALA A 124 13.11 -0.50 15.83
N VAL A 125 13.95 0.54 15.92
CA VAL A 125 14.57 1.24 14.79
C VAL A 125 15.81 0.50 14.29
N LEU A 126 16.67 0.01 15.21
CA LEU A 126 17.92 -0.69 14.86
C LEU A 126 17.70 -2.08 14.26
N THR A 127 16.75 -2.88 14.74
CA THR A 127 16.53 -4.23 14.18
C THR A 127 16.03 -4.20 12.74
N ILE A 128 15.23 -3.20 12.37
CA ILE A 128 14.80 -3.02 10.97
C ILE A 128 15.97 -2.54 10.10
N LEU A 129 16.85 -1.68 10.64
CA LEU A 129 18.06 -1.20 9.96
C LEU A 129 19.10 -2.31 9.73
N ILE A 130 19.22 -3.28 10.65
CA ILE A 130 20.32 -4.25 10.64
C ILE A 130 20.16 -5.35 9.58
N ARG A 131 18.94 -5.69 9.12
CA ARG A 131 18.72 -6.96 8.40
C ARG A 131 18.18 -6.88 6.97
N GLY A 132 18.12 -5.70 6.36
CA GLY A 132 17.96 -5.51 4.90
C GLY A 132 16.59 -5.87 4.30
N LYS A 133 15.89 -6.90 4.78
CA LYS A 133 14.60 -7.39 4.26
C LYS A 133 13.37 -6.70 4.82
N GLY A 134 13.55 -5.64 5.61
CA GLY A 134 12.44 -4.88 6.17
C GLY A 134 11.47 -5.69 7.05
N GLN A 135 11.91 -6.72 7.77
CA GLN A 135 11.07 -7.47 8.72
C GLN A 135 11.69 -7.46 10.12
N ARG A 136 10.86 -7.26 11.16
CA ARG A 136 11.29 -7.35 12.57
C ARG A 136 11.38 -8.82 13.01
N ILE A 137 12.05 -9.08 14.14
CA ILE A 137 12.06 -10.42 14.76
C ILE A 137 10.63 -10.90 15.02
N GLY A 138 9.78 -9.99 15.54
CA GLY A 138 8.36 -10.25 15.71
C GLY A 138 7.61 -10.60 14.42
N ASP A 139 7.92 -9.90 13.32
CA ASP A 139 7.26 -10.14 12.03
C ASP A 139 7.64 -11.52 11.46
N ILE A 140 8.91 -11.91 11.58
CA ILE A 140 9.44 -13.21 11.14
C ILE A 140 8.82 -14.35 11.96
N ALA A 141 8.82 -14.22 13.28
CA ALA A 141 8.30 -15.26 14.17
C ALA A 141 6.78 -15.48 13.99
N ALA A 142 6.05 -14.43 13.61
CA ALA A 142 4.63 -14.51 13.32
C ALA A 142 4.30 -14.87 11.86
N GLY A 143 5.30 -15.00 10.98
CA GLY A 143 5.08 -15.27 9.56
C GLY A 143 4.31 -14.15 8.84
N THR A 144 4.57 -12.89 9.23
CA THR A 144 3.87 -11.71 8.73
C THR A 144 4.80 -10.71 8.04
N THR A 145 4.23 -9.86 7.21
CA THR A 145 4.93 -8.75 6.55
C THR A 145 4.05 -7.49 6.51
N VAL A 146 4.66 -6.34 6.20
CA VAL A 146 3.93 -5.06 6.09
C VAL A 146 3.96 -4.59 4.64
N ILE A 147 2.79 -4.49 4.04
CA ILE A 147 2.59 -4.03 2.65
C ILE A 147 2.07 -2.59 2.62
N SER A 148 2.34 -1.90 1.51
CA SER A 148 1.78 -0.57 1.23
C SER A 148 0.55 -0.72 0.33
N GLU A 149 -0.59 -0.21 0.78
CA GLU A 149 -1.87 -0.22 0.05
C GLU A 149 -2.07 1.03 -0.81
N LYS A 150 -1.04 1.90 -0.93
CA LYS A 150 -1.11 3.10 -1.75
C LYS A 150 -1.34 2.70 -3.21
N LYS A 151 -2.56 2.92 -3.70
CA LYS A 151 -2.83 2.90 -5.14
C LYS A 151 -2.11 4.09 -5.76
N LYS A 152 -1.08 3.84 -6.57
CA LYS A 152 -0.51 4.86 -7.45
C LYS A 152 -1.50 5.14 -8.58
N VAL A 153 -2.60 5.82 -8.28
CA VAL A 153 -3.46 6.37 -9.32
C VAL A 153 -2.76 7.64 -9.77
N SER A 154 -2.13 7.60 -10.94
CA SER A 154 -1.56 8.79 -11.56
C SER A 154 -2.73 9.60 -12.13
N LEU A 155 -2.68 10.93 -12.09
CA LEU A 155 -3.71 11.75 -12.76
C LEU A 155 -3.82 11.44 -14.26
N ASN A 156 -2.75 10.89 -14.86
CA ASN A 156 -2.73 10.35 -16.21
C ASN A 156 -3.63 9.12 -16.40
N ASP A 157 -4.12 8.47 -15.33
CA ASP A 157 -5.07 7.35 -15.40
C ASP A 157 -6.49 7.82 -15.72
N THR A 158 -6.80 9.12 -15.60
CA THR A 158 -8.06 9.68 -16.09
C THR A 158 -8.11 9.55 -17.61
N LEU A 159 -9.13 8.88 -18.16
CA LEU A 159 -9.31 8.62 -19.61
C LEU A 159 -9.22 9.88 -20.50
N LEU A 160 -9.35 11.05 -19.91
CA LEU A 160 -9.34 12.35 -20.57
C LEU A 160 -7.89 12.77 -20.91
N ARG A 161 -7.37 12.31 -22.05
CA ARG A 161 -6.33 13.07 -22.75
C ARG A 161 -6.97 14.32 -23.33
N GLU A 162 -6.41 15.49 -23.03
CA GLU A 162 -6.76 16.72 -23.73
C GLU A 162 -6.41 16.53 -25.21
N LEU A 163 -7.43 16.42 -26.07
CA LEU A 163 -7.24 16.33 -27.51
C LEU A 163 -7.07 17.76 -28.07
N PRO A 164 -6.19 17.98 -29.06
CA PRO A 164 -6.16 19.23 -29.79
C PRO A 164 -7.56 19.57 -30.35
N LEU A 165 -7.94 20.84 -30.32
CA LEU A 165 -9.27 21.31 -30.77
C LEU A 165 -9.59 20.95 -32.23
N ASP A 166 -8.56 20.64 -33.04
CA ASP A 166 -8.63 20.27 -34.45
C ASP A 166 -8.46 18.75 -34.70
N TYR A 167 -8.50 17.92 -33.66
CA TYR A 167 -8.34 16.48 -33.79
C TYR A 167 -9.45 15.85 -34.65
N LYS A 168 -9.04 15.11 -35.69
CA LYS A 168 -9.94 14.35 -36.57
C LYS A 168 -9.76 12.86 -36.30
N PRO A 169 -10.82 12.14 -35.87
CA PRO A 169 -10.70 10.74 -35.56
C PRO A 169 -10.48 9.89 -36.82
N GLN A 170 -9.68 8.82 -36.71
CA GLN A 170 -9.32 7.97 -37.86
C GLN A 170 -10.10 6.66 -37.92
N PHE A 171 -10.43 6.09 -36.76
CA PHE A 171 -11.04 4.77 -36.63
C PHE A 171 -12.37 4.86 -35.87
N PRO A 172 -13.51 4.95 -36.58
CA PRO A 172 -14.82 4.92 -35.94
C PRO A 172 -15.13 3.58 -35.25
N GLN A 173 -14.46 2.49 -35.64
CA GLN A 173 -14.73 1.15 -35.10
C GLN A 173 -14.33 0.98 -33.62
N VAL A 174 -13.64 1.95 -33.02
CA VAL A 174 -13.18 1.88 -31.63
C VAL A 174 -14.32 1.95 -30.62
N THR A 175 -15.51 2.44 -31.01
CA THR A 175 -16.69 2.50 -30.14
C THR A 175 -17.26 1.13 -29.76
N VAL A 176 -16.73 0.05 -30.36
CA VAL A 176 -17.08 -1.33 -29.99
C VAL A 176 -16.62 -1.67 -28.56
N PHE A 177 -15.57 -1.00 -28.07
CA PHE A 177 -15.04 -1.25 -26.72
C PHE A 177 -15.90 -0.61 -25.63
N LYS A 178 -16.00 -1.30 -24.50
CA LYS A 178 -16.57 -0.75 -23.27
C LYS A 178 -15.53 0.07 -22.50
N ASP A 179 -16.00 1.01 -21.66
CA ASP A 179 -15.13 1.90 -20.86
C ASP A 179 -14.08 1.12 -20.04
N ASN A 180 -14.48 -0.02 -19.43
CA ASN A 180 -13.58 -0.85 -18.64
C ASN A 180 -12.50 -1.56 -19.50
N GLU A 181 -12.83 -1.93 -20.73
CA GLU A 181 -11.89 -2.53 -21.68
C GLU A 181 -10.88 -1.48 -22.15
N VAL A 182 -11.35 -0.27 -22.48
CA VAL A 182 -10.46 0.84 -22.89
C VAL A 182 -9.55 1.28 -21.76
N GLN A 183 -10.06 1.32 -20.52
CA GLN A 183 -9.23 1.59 -19.34
C GLN A 183 -8.11 0.56 -19.20
N THR A 184 -8.42 -0.72 -19.38
CA THR A 184 -7.42 -1.80 -19.31
C THR A 184 -6.38 -1.67 -20.43
N ILE A 185 -6.82 -1.39 -21.67
CA ILE A 185 -5.91 -1.16 -22.81
C ILE A 185 -4.97 0.01 -22.52
N LYS A 186 -5.51 1.12 -21.98
CA LYS A 186 -4.76 2.31 -21.64
C LYS A 186 -3.71 2.03 -20.56
N GLU A 187 -4.09 1.38 -19.46
CA GLU A 187 -3.16 1.04 -18.37
C GLU A 187 -2.01 0.16 -18.87
N LEU A 188 -2.33 -0.85 -19.68
CA LEU A 188 -1.33 -1.73 -20.29
C LEU A 188 -0.41 -0.97 -21.26
N TYR A 189 -0.96 -0.10 -22.10
CA TYR A 189 -0.19 0.71 -23.05
C TYR A 189 0.74 1.71 -22.34
N ASP A 190 0.23 2.46 -21.36
CA ASP A 190 1.01 3.45 -20.61
C ASP A 190 2.08 2.79 -19.72
N SER A 191 1.80 1.61 -19.16
CA SER A 191 2.81 0.80 -18.46
C SER A 191 3.90 0.31 -19.42
N ALA A 192 3.51 -0.28 -20.56
CA ALA A 192 4.44 -0.80 -21.55
C ALA A 192 5.34 0.30 -22.16
N LYS A 193 4.78 1.48 -22.44
CA LYS A 193 5.52 2.63 -22.96
C LYS A 193 6.54 3.18 -21.96
N ARG A 194 6.22 3.17 -20.66
CA ARG A 194 7.13 3.61 -19.59
C ARG A 194 8.27 2.61 -19.34
N ASN A 195 7.98 1.32 -19.39
CA ASN A 195 8.95 0.26 -19.11
C ASN A 195 9.76 -0.16 -20.34
N GLY A 196 9.32 0.21 -21.55
CA GLY A 196 9.95 -0.23 -22.80
C GLY A 196 9.52 -1.65 -23.23
N ASP A 197 8.39 -2.15 -22.74
CA ASP A 197 7.89 -3.50 -22.98
C ASP A 197 7.16 -3.61 -24.33
N HIS A 198 7.92 -3.69 -25.41
CA HIS A 198 7.39 -3.70 -26.78
C HIS A 198 6.44 -4.89 -27.06
N ASN A 199 6.65 -6.03 -26.40
CA ASN A 199 5.82 -7.23 -26.59
C ASN A 199 4.36 -7.00 -26.20
N ILE A 200 4.11 -6.20 -25.15
CA ILE A 200 2.74 -5.88 -24.70
C ILE A 200 2.06 -5.01 -25.75
N ILE A 201 2.77 -4.02 -26.30
CA ILE A 201 2.24 -3.12 -27.33
C ILE A 201 1.85 -3.90 -28.59
N VAL A 202 2.69 -4.84 -29.04
CA VAL A 202 2.39 -5.70 -30.19
C VAL A 202 1.19 -6.62 -29.92
N SER A 203 1.06 -7.11 -28.69
CA SER A 203 -0.08 -7.95 -28.29
C SER A 203 -1.38 -7.15 -28.27
N LEU A 204 -1.35 -5.91 -27.76
CA LEU A 204 -2.48 -4.98 -27.79
C LEU A 204 -2.87 -4.66 -29.23
N ASP A 205 -1.91 -4.32 -30.10
CA ASP A 205 -2.15 -4.04 -31.52
C ASP A 205 -2.90 -5.20 -32.20
N LYS A 206 -2.39 -6.43 -32.05
CA LYS A 206 -3.02 -7.62 -32.63
C LYS A 206 -4.43 -7.82 -32.10
N ARG A 207 -4.62 -7.73 -30.77
CA ARG A 207 -5.92 -7.96 -30.14
C ARG A 207 -6.95 -6.89 -30.53
N ILE A 208 -6.54 -5.63 -30.61
CA ILE A 208 -7.41 -4.53 -31.02
C ILE A 208 -7.84 -4.70 -32.48
N LYS A 209 -6.92 -5.09 -33.37
CA LYS A 209 -7.23 -5.38 -34.78
C LYS A 209 -8.20 -6.56 -34.92
N GLU A 210 -8.03 -7.61 -34.12
CA GLU A 210 -8.94 -8.77 -34.11
C GLU A 210 -10.37 -8.38 -33.71
N VAL A 211 -10.54 -7.53 -32.70
CA VAL A 211 -11.86 -7.15 -32.17
C VAL A 211 -12.55 -6.11 -33.03
N THR A 212 -11.81 -5.11 -33.52
CA THR A 212 -12.38 -3.98 -34.30
C THR A 212 -12.41 -4.23 -35.81
N GLY A 213 -11.66 -5.22 -36.30
CA GLY A 213 -11.49 -5.50 -37.73
C GLY A 213 -10.69 -4.44 -38.48
N ILE A 214 -9.99 -3.53 -37.79
CA ILE A 214 -9.22 -2.45 -38.42
C ILE A 214 -7.98 -3.02 -39.11
N GLN A 215 -7.81 -2.67 -40.39
CA GLN A 215 -6.57 -2.90 -41.12
C GLN A 215 -5.80 -1.59 -41.25
N THR A 216 -4.57 -1.56 -40.77
CA THR A 216 -3.70 -0.38 -40.82
C THR A 216 -2.24 -0.77 -41.03
N THR A 217 -1.49 0.10 -41.69
CA THR A 217 -0.04 0.00 -41.88
C THR A 217 0.75 0.74 -40.80
N LEU A 218 0.07 1.38 -39.85
CA LEU A 218 0.70 2.10 -38.73
C LEU A 218 1.52 1.15 -37.84
N HIS A 219 2.57 1.71 -37.23
CA HIS A 219 3.33 0.99 -36.22
C HIS A 219 2.46 0.71 -34.99
N PRO A 220 2.67 -0.43 -34.30
CA PRO A 220 1.85 -0.83 -33.15
C PRO A 220 1.72 0.25 -32.06
N ILE A 221 2.79 1.00 -31.81
CA ILE A 221 2.79 2.05 -30.79
C ILE A 221 1.92 3.25 -31.15
N ASP A 222 1.90 3.63 -32.43
CA ASP A 222 1.12 4.76 -32.94
C ASP A 222 -0.33 4.35 -33.13
N PHE A 223 -0.57 3.11 -33.58
CA PHE A 223 -1.92 2.58 -33.73
C PHE A 223 -2.70 2.57 -32.42
N VAL A 224 -2.12 1.99 -31.35
CA VAL A 224 -2.78 1.95 -30.05
C VAL A 224 -3.00 3.36 -29.49
N ASP A 225 -2.08 4.29 -29.73
CA ASP A 225 -2.22 5.70 -29.33
C ASP A 225 -3.39 6.39 -30.03
N VAL A 226 -3.55 6.19 -31.34
CA VAL A 226 -4.66 6.74 -32.13
C VAL A 226 -5.98 6.12 -31.70
N VAL A 227 -6.03 4.81 -31.45
CA VAL A 227 -7.24 4.12 -30.97
C VAL A 227 -7.74 4.70 -29.66
N LEU A 228 -6.85 4.95 -28.69
CA LEU A 228 -7.22 5.57 -27.41
C LEU A 228 -7.73 7.01 -27.57
N LYS A 229 -7.12 7.78 -28.47
CA LYS A 229 -7.55 9.16 -28.78
C LYS A 229 -8.91 9.19 -29.48
N ASP A 230 -9.10 8.33 -30.48
CA ASP A 230 -10.36 8.21 -31.22
C ASP A 230 -11.51 7.84 -30.27
N TYR A 231 -11.29 6.88 -29.36
CA TYR A 231 -12.30 6.49 -28.37
C TYR A 231 -12.71 7.66 -27.50
N ASN A 232 -11.73 8.37 -26.93
CA ASN A 232 -11.98 9.53 -26.08
C ASN A 232 -12.74 10.63 -26.83
N PHE A 233 -12.45 10.85 -28.12
CA PHE A 233 -13.20 11.81 -28.95
C PHE A 233 -14.68 11.42 -29.13
N TYR A 234 -14.95 10.14 -29.39
CA TYR A 234 -16.33 9.66 -29.56
C TYR A 234 -17.11 9.65 -28.25
N THR A 235 -16.47 9.32 -27.13
CA THR A 235 -17.11 9.29 -25.81
C THR A 235 -17.32 10.70 -25.21
N GLN A 236 -16.47 11.69 -25.54
CA GLN A 236 -16.67 13.08 -25.11
C GLN A 236 -17.82 13.81 -25.83
N LYS A 237 -18.25 13.31 -26.99
CA LYS A 237 -19.33 13.90 -27.80
C LYS A 237 -20.71 13.28 -27.55
N MET A 238 -20.80 12.19 -26.79
CA MET A 238 -22.05 11.59 -26.32
C MET A 238 -22.46 12.18 -24.97
#